data_AF-A0A3M0D1A1-F1
#
_entry.id   AF-A0A3M0D1A1-F1
#
_cell.length_a   1.000
_cell.length_b   1.000
_cell.length_c   1.000
_cell.angle_alpha   90.00
_cell.angle_beta   90.00
_cell.angle_gamma   90.00
#
_symmetry.space_group_name_H-M   'P 1'
#
loop_
_entity.id
_entity.type
_entity.pdbx_description
1 polymer ?
#
loop_
_entity_poly.entity_id
_entity_poly.type
_entity_poly.pdbx_seq_one_letter_code
_entity_poly.pdbx_strand_id
1 'polypeptide(L)'
;MPVTFQVFEDAAEEWRWRLVAANGEIIADSGEGYTSRHEAREAAGRVQAYAPDADVLDVDDAAFEVYEDAAGEWRWRLRHRNGEIVADSGEGYASRSGVRDAVQRVKRRVTGATVEELDDSD
;
A
#
# COMPACT_ATOMS: atom_id res chain seq x y z
N MET A 1 -16.67 -1.97 21.10
CA MET A 1 -17.58 -0.85 20.79
C MET A 1 -18.07 -1.05 19.36
N PRO A 2 -19.38 -1.03 19.06
CA PRO A 2 -19.83 -1.19 17.69
C PRO A 2 -19.44 0.03 16.85
N VAL A 3 -19.11 -0.22 15.59
CA VAL A 3 -18.78 0.80 14.58
C VAL A 3 -19.73 0.63 13.39
N THR A 4 -19.95 1.69 12.63
CA THR A 4 -20.87 1.68 11.48
C THR A 4 -20.31 2.50 10.33
N PHE A 5 -20.32 1.94 9.12
CA PHE A 5 -20.07 2.68 7.90
C PHE A 5 -21.29 3.52 7.54
N GLN A 6 -21.09 4.82 7.38
CA GLN A 6 -22.10 5.76 6.88
C GLN A 6 -21.69 6.25 5.50
N VAL A 7 -22.56 6.05 4.50
CA VAL A 7 -22.38 6.56 3.14
C VAL A 7 -23.34 7.74 2.94
N PHE A 8 -22.81 8.89 2.55
CA PHE A 8 -23.55 10.14 2.45
C PHE A 8 -23.01 11.00 1.30
N GLU A 9 -23.80 11.99 0.89
CA GLU A 9 -23.41 13.02 -0.08
C GLU A 9 -22.96 14.26 0.70
N ASP A 10 -21.83 14.85 0.32
CA ASP A 10 -21.25 16.00 0.98
C ASP A 10 -21.76 17.34 0.38
N ALA A 11 -21.22 18.47 0.83
CA ALA A 11 -21.62 19.79 0.33
C ALA A 11 -21.15 20.08 -1.11
N ALA A 12 -20.21 19.28 -1.65
CA ALA A 12 -19.71 19.38 -3.02
C ALA A 12 -20.45 18.42 -3.98
N GLU A 13 -21.56 17.81 -3.53
CA GLU A 13 -22.32 16.81 -4.29
C GLU A 13 -21.50 15.55 -4.61
N GLU A 14 -20.47 15.27 -3.78
CA GLU A 14 -19.65 14.07 -3.87
C GLU A 14 -20.10 13.04 -2.83
N TRP A 15 -20.12 11.77 -3.22
CA TRP A 15 -20.41 10.67 -2.31
C TRP A 15 -19.18 10.34 -1.49
N ARG A 16 -19.35 10.20 -0.17
CA ARG A 16 -18.28 9.83 0.77
C ARG A 16 -18.75 8.75 1.73
N TRP A 17 -17.78 8.07 2.34
CA TRP A 17 -18.04 7.17 3.45
C TRP A 17 -17.25 7.58 4.68
N ARG A 18 -17.76 7.27 5.86
CA ARG A 18 -17.04 7.39 7.13
C ARG A 18 -17.34 6.21 8.05
N LEU A 19 -16.36 5.78 8.82
CA LEU A 19 -16.51 4.77 9.88
C LEU A 19 -16.70 5.48 11.21
N VAL A 20 -17.86 5.30 11.83
CA VAL A 20 -18.26 6.01 13.05
C VAL A 20 -18.44 5.03 14.19
N ALA A 21 -17.81 5.32 15.34
CA ALA A 21 -18.01 4.59 16.57
C ALA A 21 -19.33 4.98 17.25
N ALA A 22 -19.83 4.12 18.13
CA ALA A 22 -21.07 4.36 18.88
C ALA A 22 -21.09 5.67 19.70
N ASN A 23 -19.92 6.18 20.09
CA ASN A 23 -19.75 7.46 20.79
C ASN A 23 -19.80 8.69 19.85
N GLY A 24 -19.97 8.49 18.54
CA GLY A 24 -19.98 9.54 17.52
C GLY A 24 -18.60 9.89 16.95
N GLU A 25 -17.53 9.25 17.42
CA GLU A 25 -16.16 9.46 16.90
C GLU A 25 -16.02 8.93 15.48
N ILE A 26 -15.41 9.73 14.60
CA ILE A 26 -15.03 9.31 13.24
C ILE A 26 -13.66 8.65 13.34
N ILE A 27 -13.61 7.35 13.04
CA ILE A 27 -12.38 6.54 13.07
C ILE A 27 -11.62 6.63 11.75
N ALA A 28 -12.36 6.66 10.63
CA ALA A 28 -11.81 6.71 9.28
C ALA A 28 -12.81 7.35 8.31
N ASP A 29 -12.31 7.88 7.21
CA ASP A 29 -13.10 8.43 6.10
C ASP A 29 -12.52 8.03 4.74
N SER A 30 -13.25 8.36 3.66
CA SER A 30 -12.89 7.97 2.30
C SER A 30 -11.64 8.62 1.75
N GLY A 31 -11.11 9.68 2.36
CA GLY A 31 -10.00 10.50 1.86
C GLY A 31 -10.33 11.33 0.62
N GLU A 32 -11.23 10.83 -0.23
CA GLU A 32 -11.66 11.43 -1.50
C GLU A 32 -13.19 11.35 -1.66
N GLY A 33 -13.73 12.16 -2.58
CA GLY A 33 -15.11 12.08 -3.05
C GLY A 33 -15.29 11.06 -4.18
N TYR A 34 -16.45 10.42 -4.23
CA TYR A 34 -16.87 9.51 -5.30
C TYR A 34 -18.02 10.11 -6.11
N THR A 35 -18.14 9.72 -7.37
CA THR A 35 -19.19 10.22 -8.25
C THR A 35 -20.55 9.59 -7.98
N SER A 36 -20.60 8.46 -7.25
CA SER A 36 -21.84 7.77 -6.93
C SER A 36 -21.86 7.10 -5.55
N ARG A 37 -23.07 6.96 -4.99
CA ARG A 37 -23.33 6.21 -3.75
C ARG A 37 -22.82 4.77 -3.82
N HIS A 38 -22.95 4.16 -5.00
CA HIS A 38 -22.54 2.78 -5.21
C HIS A 38 -21.03 2.65 -5.07
N GLU A 39 -20.25 3.51 -5.73
CA GLU A 39 -18.78 3.53 -5.62
C GLU A 39 -18.30 3.75 -4.18
N ALA A 40 -18.91 4.71 -3.47
CA ALA A 40 -18.59 4.96 -2.07
C ALA A 40 -18.90 3.74 -1.17
N ARG A 41 -20.01 3.04 -1.45
CA ARG A 41 -20.37 1.81 -0.73
C ARG A 41 -19.40 0.66 -1.03
N GLU A 42 -19.02 0.47 -2.29
CA GLU A 42 -18.04 -0.54 -2.69
C GLU A 42 -16.67 -0.25 -2.06
N ALA A 43 -16.28 1.02 -1.99
CA ALA A 43 -15.05 1.43 -1.30
C ALA A 43 -15.08 1.10 0.20
N ALA A 44 -16.16 1.43 0.90
CA ALA A 44 -16.36 1.03 2.29
C ALA A 44 -16.36 -0.50 2.47
N GLY A 45 -16.97 -1.23 1.53
CA GLY A 45 -16.99 -2.70 1.49
C GLY A 45 -15.59 -3.30 1.36
N ARG A 46 -14.71 -2.71 0.53
CA ARG A 46 -13.30 -3.14 0.42
C ARG A 46 -12.55 -2.95 1.73
N VAL A 47 -12.73 -1.82 2.41
CA VAL A 47 -12.12 -1.59 3.73
C VAL A 47 -12.60 -2.65 4.72
N GLN A 48 -13.92 -2.93 4.75
CA GLN A 48 -14.47 -3.98 5.61
C GLN A 48 -13.90 -5.38 5.30
N ALA A 49 -13.67 -5.69 4.03
CA ALA A 49 -13.19 -7.00 3.58
C ALA A 49 -11.68 -7.19 3.83
N TYR A 50 -10.88 -6.15 3.64
CA TYR A 50 -9.41 -6.29 3.65
C TYR A 50 -8.75 -5.85 4.96
N ALA A 51 -9.32 -4.88 5.68
CA ALA A 51 -8.70 -4.35 6.89
C ALA A 51 -8.48 -5.39 8.01
N PRO A 52 -9.37 -6.37 8.26
CA PRO A 52 -9.17 -7.34 9.34
C PRO A 52 -7.92 -8.23 9.19
N ASP A 53 -7.54 -8.51 7.94
CA ASP A 53 -6.42 -9.41 7.61
C ASP A 53 -5.18 -8.64 7.10
N ALA A 54 -5.24 -7.30 7.08
CA ALA A 54 -4.15 -6.46 6.59
C ALA A 54 -3.01 -6.38 7.61
N ASP A 55 -1.78 -6.62 7.14
CA ASP A 55 -0.57 -6.36 7.91
C ASP A 55 -0.37 -4.84 8.09
N VAL A 56 -0.02 -4.41 9.31
CA VAL A 56 0.38 -3.01 9.56
C VAL A 56 1.80 -2.81 9.06
N LEU A 57 1.97 -1.87 8.12
CA LEU A 57 3.28 -1.46 7.64
C LEU A 57 3.71 -0.18 8.38
N ASP A 58 4.66 -0.33 9.31
CA ASP A 58 5.32 0.79 9.97
C ASP A 58 6.62 1.15 9.22
N VAL A 59 6.69 2.36 8.67
CA VAL A 59 7.81 2.83 7.82
C VAL A 59 8.36 4.12 8.41
N ASP A 60 9.39 4.02 9.24
CA ASP A 60 10.07 5.20 9.80
C ASP A 60 10.69 6.07 8.69
N ASP A 61 11.43 5.45 7.76
CA ASP A 61 12.05 6.11 6.61
C ASP A 61 11.72 5.39 5.30
N ALA A 62 12.15 4.13 5.15
CA ALA A 62 11.82 3.29 4.00
C ALA A 62 11.75 1.82 4.39
N ALA A 63 10.88 1.07 3.70
CA ALA A 63 10.66 -0.34 3.96
C ALA A 63 10.67 -1.16 2.66
N PHE A 64 11.19 -2.39 2.75
CA PHE A 64 11.00 -3.37 1.69
C PHE A 64 9.61 -3.97 1.82
N GLU A 65 8.74 -3.66 0.86
CA GLU A 65 7.43 -4.28 0.71
C GLU A 65 7.59 -5.54 -0.15
N VAL A 66 7.18 -6.69 0.38
CA VAL A 66 7.16 -7.97 -0.34
C VAL A 66 5.71 -8.33 -0.65
N TYR A 67 5.40 -8.52 -1.92
CA TYR A 67 4.04 -8.78 -2.38
C TYR A 67 4.03 -9.84 -3.49
N GLU A 68 2.86 -10.44 -3.72
CA GLU A 68 2.60 -11.30 -4.87
C GLU A 68 1.87 -10.45 -5.92
N ASP A 69 2.32 -10.52 -7.16
CA ASP A 69 1.69 -9.80 -8.27
C ASP A 69 0.60 -10.62 -8.97
N ALA A 70 -0.03 -10.02 -9.99
CA ALA A 70 -1.13 -10.63 -10.73
C ALA A 70 -0.74 -11.92 -11.50
N ALA A 71 0.55 -12.17 -11.73
CA ALA A 71 1.05 -13.40 -12.35
C ALA A 71 1.35 -14.50 -11.32
N GLY A 72 1.16 -14.24 -10.02
CA GLY A 72 1.49 -15.17 -8.94
C GLY A 72 2.99 -15.20 -8.62
N GLU A 73 3.76 -14.24 -9.14
CA GLU A 73 5.17 -14.12 -8.82
C GLU A 73 5.35 -13.23 -7.58
N TRP A 74 6.35 -13.55 -6.77
CA TRP A 74 6.73 -12.75 -5.63
C TRP A 74 7.68 -11.64 -6.06
N ARG A 75 7.39 -10.40 -5.70
CA ARG A 75 8.21 -9.22 -6.00
C ARG A 75 8.50 -8.42 -4.74
N TRP A 76 9.52 -7.58 -4.81
CA TRP A 76 9.82 -6.63 -3.75
C TRP A 76 9.94 -5.22 -4.31
N ARG A 77 9.57 -4.22 -3.51
CA ARG A 77 9.86 -2.81 -3.77
C ARG A 77 10.32 -2.11 -2.50
N LEU A 78 11.29 -1.22 -2.63
CA LEU A 78 11.70 -0.31 -1.57
C LEU A 78 10.79 0.92 -1.64
N ARG A 79 9.93 1.08 -0.64
CA ARG A 79 9.00 2.19 -0.54
C ARG A 79 9.47 3.16 0.54
N HIS A 80 9.62 4.43 0.18
CA HIS A 80 9.86 5.49 1.14
C HIS A 80 8.55 5.89 1.84
N ARG A 81 8.63 6.48 3.03
CA ARG A 81 7.44 6.83 3.84
C ARG A 81 6.46 7.79 3.15
N ASN A 82 6.93 8.58 2.18
CA ASN A 82 6.08 9.46 1.36
C ASN A 82 5.26 8.69 0.30
N GLY A 83 5.39 7.36 0.22
CA GLY A 83 4.71 6.49 -0.72
C GLY A 83 5.49 6.23 -2.02
N GLU A 84 6.60 6.92 -2.24
CA GLU A 84 7.44 6.78 -3.43
C GLU A 84 8.13 5.40 -3.48
N ILE A 85 8.17 4.80 -4.68
CA ILE A 85 8.95 3.59 -4.94
C ILE A 85 10.34 4.03 -5.35
N VAL A 86 11.33 3.75 -4.50
CA VAL A 86 12.74 4.11 -4.69
C VAL A 86 13.48 3.07 -5.53
N ALA A 87 13.09 1.80 -5.39
CA ALA A 87 13.64 0.69 -6.14
C ALA A 87 12.65 -0.48 -6.18
N ASP A 88 12.75 -1.34 -7.17
CA ASP A 88 11.98 -2.57 -7.27
C ASP A 88 12.83 -3.75 -7.74
N SER A 89 12.23 -4.94 -7.67
CA SER A 89 12.82 -6.15 -8.23
C SER A 89 12.70 -6.15 -9.74
N GLY A 90 13.84 -6.20 -10.45
CA GLY A 90 13.86 -6.38 -11.91
C GLY A 90 13.31 -7.73 -12.41
N GLU A 91 13.09 -8.71 -11.53
CA GLU A 91 12.56 -10.04 -11.85
C GLU A 91 11.54 -10.50 -10.81
N GLY A 92 10.63 -11.40 -11.21
CA GLY A 92 9.70 -12.10 -10.32
C GLY A 92 10.31 -13.36 -9.71
N TYR A 93 9.94 -13.69 -8.48
CA TYR A 93 10.44 -14.87 -7.75
C TYR A 93 9.32 -15.89 -7.58
N ALA A 94 9.62 -17.18 -7.77
CA ALA A 94 8.63 -18.25 -7.62
C ALA A 94 8.16 -18.49 -6.16
N SER A 95 8.78 -17.86 -5.16
CA SER A 95 8.44 -18.10 -3.75
C SER A 95 8.71 -16.92 -2.83
N ARG A 96 7.92 -16.83 -1.76
CA ARG A 96 8.06 -15.83 -0.69
C ARG A 96 9.41 -15.91 0.04
N SER A 97 9.98 -17.10 0.18
CA SER A 97 11.34 -17.25 0.73
C SER A 97 12.40 -16.70 -0.24
N GLY A 98 12.28 -17.01 -1.53
CA GLY A 98 13.22 -16.54 -2.56
C GLY A 98 13.31 -15.02 -2.66
N VAL A 99 12.17 -14.33 -2.64
CA VAL A 99 12.14 -12.85 -2.65
C VAL A 99 12.74 -12.26 -1.36
N ARG A 100 12.52 -12.89 -0.20
CA ARG A 100 13.14 -12.46 1.07
C ARG A 100 14.66 -12.61 1.03
N ASP A 101 15.17 -13.70 0.47
CA ASP A 101 16.60 -13.91 0.29
C ASP A 101 17.23 -12.91 -0.69
N ALA A 102 16.47 -12.49 -1.72
CA ALA A 102 16.89 -11.42 -2.62
C ALA A 102 17.00 -10.07 -1.88
N VAL A 103 15.99 -9.68 -1.10
CA VAL A 103 16.04 -8.45 -0.27
C VAL A 103 17.24 -8.48 0.68
N GLN A 104 17.49 -9.61 1.34
CA GLN A 104 18.64 -9.75 2.24
C GLN A 104 19.98 -9.63 1.50
N ARG A 105 20.07 -10.13 0.27
CA ARG A 105 21.25 -9.93 -0.59
C ARG A 105 21.45 -8.46 -0.95
N VAL A 106 20.38 -7.74 -1.30
CA VAL A 106 20.45 -6.29 -1.59
C VAL A 106 20.97 -5.54 -0.37
N LYS A 107 20.39 -5.75 0.82
CA LYS A 107 20.82 -5.11 2.07
C LYS A 107 22.31 -5.32 2.35
N ARG A 108 22.81 -6.55 2.18
CA ARG A 108 24.23 -6.88 2.41
C ARG A 108 25.16 -6.26 1.36
N ARG A 109 24.78 -6.24 0.10
CA ARG A 109 25.65 -5.80 -1.01
C ARG A 109 25.68 -4.29 -1.20
N VAL A 110 24.56 -3.61 -0.94
CA VAL A 110 24.49 -2.14 -0.99
C VAL A 110 25.40 -1.51 0.06
N THR A 111 25.57 -2.17 1.21
CA THR A 111 26.48 -1.70 2.25
C THR A 111 27.92 -1.79 1.74
N GLY A 112 28.44 -0.69 1.20
CA GLY A 112 29.79 -0.59 0.62
C GLY A 112 29.87 -0.66 -0.91
N ALA A 113 28.74 -0.62 -1.62
CA ALA A 113 28.74 -0.53 -3.08
C ALA A 113 29.24 0.85 -3.56
N THR A 114 30.07 0.86 -4.60
CA THR A 114 30.46 2.08 -5.33
C THR A 114 29.46 2.37 -6.43
N VAL A 115 29.18 3.65 -6.64
CA VAL A 115 28.34 4.11 -7.76
C VAL A 115 29.27 4.44 -8.92
N GLU A 116 29.04 3.81 -10.07
CA GLU A 116 29.73 4.09 -11.33
C GLU A 116 28.73 4.75 -12.30
N GLU A 117 29.15 5.84 -12.94
CA GLU A 117 28.38 6.51 -13.98
C GLU A 117 28.77 5.89 -15.33
N LEU A 118 27.80 5.26 -16.02
CA LEU A 118 27.98 4.79 -17.38
C LEU A 118 27.36 5.83 -18.33
N ASP A 119 28.18 6.46 -19.15
CA ASP A 119 27.74 7.40 -20.17
C ASP A 119 27.41 6.59 -21.44
N ASP A 120 26.13 6.43 -21.77
CA ASP A 120 25.64 5.77 -22.99
C ASP A 120 25.81 6.68 -24.22
N SER A 121 27.01 7.22 -24.43
CA SER A 121 27.36 7.95 -25.66
C SER A 121 28.20 7.09 -26.61
N ASP A 122 27.49 6.35 -27.49
CA ASP A 122 28.01 5.75 -28.73
C ASP A 122 27.08 6.10 -29.92
#